data_AF-A0A4R4F108-F1
#
_entry.id   AF-A0A4R4F108-F1
#
_cell.length_a   1.000
_cell.length_b   1.000
_cell.length_c   1.000
_cell.angle_alpha   90.00
_cell.angle_beta   90.00
_cell.angle_gamma   90.00
#
_symmetry.space_group_name_H-M   'P 1'
#
loop_
_entity.id
_entity.type
_entity.pdbx_description
1 polymer ?
#
loop_
_entity_poly.entity_id
_entity_poly.type
_entity_poly.pdbx_seq_one_letter_code
_entity_poly.pdbx_strand_id
1 'polypeptide(L)'
;MTTPEQLARLQARAIENPMEEPAFFQALLTAVLYVHLPLSDDSGKVRLICFTRPDGITVIPVFSDDVKAHAAARGAARVVAVVGRELFESAPGATWMLDPNDVSCTLYPEEIVALLRSGCVPIVQRHDAGDPTVVRAARPEDAWIGEAAVRAALSFKAISEVYLLEVAREEPQRTSGLLVVLAVSQLYSEQAVRAVGVALVACPQVPRLPVDVTVYDSGEPPEWLVASHIGPLWHRGYDGASSQASSNDR
;
A
#
# COMPACT_ATOMS: atom_id res chain seq x y z
N MET A 1 2.43 -15.66 -21.62
CA MET A 1 1.44 -14.60 -21.84
C MET A 1 0.13 -15.12 -21.27
N THR A 2 -0.47 -14.38 -20.33
CA THR A 2 -1.73 -14.76 -19.67
C THR A 2 -2.90 -14.48 -20.61
N THR A 3 -3.82 -15.43 -20.81
CA THR A 3 -5.04 -15.17 -21.59
C THR A 3 -6.11 -14.45 -20.76
N PRO A 4 -7.07 -13.74 -21.38
CA PRO A 4 -8.17 -13.10 -20.66
C PRO A 4 -8.98 -14.08 -19.77
N GLU A 5 -9.27 -15.28 -20.30
CA GLU A 5 -9.97 -16.33 -19.54
C GLU A 5 -9.17 -16.82 -18.32
N GLN A 6 -7.86 -16.97 -18.47
CA GLN A 6 -6.98 -17.34 -17.38
C GLN A 6 -6.92 -16.26 -16.31
N LEU A 7 -6.84 -14.98 -16.72
CA LEU A 7 -6.82 -13.84 -15.81
C LEU A 7 -8.13 -13.74 -15.02
N ALA A 8 -9.27 -13.83 -15.70
CA ALA A 8 -10.60 -13.81 -15.06
C ALA A 8 -10.78 -14.95 -14.05
N ARG A 9 -10.31 -16.16 -14.40
CA ARG A 9 -10.35 -17.30 -13.47
C ARG A 9 -9.48 -17.08 -12.23
N LEU A 10 -8.29 -16.51 -12.40
CA LEU A 10 -7.41 -16.19 -11.27
C LEU A 10 -8.01 -15.08 -10.40
N GLN A 11 -8.63 -14.07 -11.00
CA GLN A 11 -9.34 -13.01 -10.28
C GLN A 11 -10.46 -13.60 -9.42
N ALA A 12 -11.31 -14.45 -10.00
CA ALA A 12 -12.41 -15.11 -9.28
C ALA A 12 -11.90 -15.91 -8.06
N ARG A 13 -10.81 -16.68 -8.24
CA ARG A 13 -10.18 -17.43 -7.15
C ARG A 13 -9.59 -16.53 -6.06
N ALA A 14 -8.97 -15.41 -6.45
CA ALA A 14 -8.41 -14.44 -5.50
C ALA A 14 -9.49 -13.75 -4.67
N ILE A 15 -10.67 -13.47 -5.28
CA ILE A 15 -11.83 -12.94 -4.57
C ILE A 15 -12.35 -13.93 -3.52
N GLU A 16 -12.42 -15.22 -3.87
CA GLU A 16 -12.87 -16.27 -2.94
C GLU A 16 -11.83 -16.61 -1.86
N ASN A 17 -10.54 -16.53 -2.20
CA ASN A 17 -9.43 -16.91 -1.34
C ASN A 17 -8.24 -15.93 -1.53
N PRO A 18 -7.99 -15.02 -0.56
CA PRO A 18 -6.89 -14.07 -0.63
C PRO A 18 -5.50 -14.72 -0.79
N MET A 19 -5.34 -16.00 -0.41
CA MET A 19 -4.09 -16.74 -0.62
C MET A 19 -3.75 -16.95 -2.10
N GLU A 20 -4.72 -16.76 -3.01
CA GLU A 20 -4.55 -16.88 -4.47
C GLU A 20 -4.22 -15.52 -5.13
N GLU A 21 -4.27 -14.40 -4.38
CA GLU A 21 -3.92 -13.07 -4.90
C GLU A 21 -2.54 -13.01 -5.56
N PRO A 22 -1.47 -13.63 -5.03
CA PRO A 22 -0.15 -13.57 -5.67
C PRO A 22 -0.15 -14.11 -7.10
N ALA A 23 -0.87 -15.21 -7.37
CA ALA A 23 -0.95 -15.78 -8.71
C ALA A 23 -1.72 -14.85 -9.67
N PHE A 24 -2.78 -14.21 -9.18
CA PHE A 24 -3.54 -13.23 -9.94
C PHE A 24 -2.70 -11.99 -10.28
N PHE A 25 -2.00 -11.40 -9.30
CA PHE A 25 -1.17 -10.21 -9.55
C PHE A 25 0.00 -10.51 -10.48
N GLN A 26 0.66 -11.66 -10.36
CA GLN A 26 1.69 -12.08 -11.32
C GLN A 26 1.13 -12.21 -12.73
N ALA A 27 -0.09 -12.75 -12.85
CA ALA A 27 -0.75 -12.92 -14.14
C ALA A 27 -1.04 -11.59 -14.84
N LEU A 28 -1.31 -10.50 -14.10
CA LEU A 28 -1.48 -9.15 -14.64
C LEU A 28 -0.24 -8.70 -15.44
N LEU A 29 0.97 -9.04 -14.99
CA LEU A 29 2.22 -8.61 -15.64
C LEU A 29 2.37 -9.12 -17.07
N THR A 30 1.75 -10.27 -17.40
CA THR A 30 1.86 -10.85 -18.75
C THR A 30 0.53 -10.91 -19.50
N ALA A 31 -0.53 -10.35 -18.90
CA ALA A 31 -1.81 -10.16 -19.55
C ALA A 31 -1.79 -8.90 -20.43
N VAL A 32 -2.67 -8.88 -21.43
CA VAL A 32 -3.04 -7.65 -22.13
C VAL A 32 -4.08 -6.94 -21.28
N LEU A 33 -3.77 -5.72 -20.86
CA LEU A 33 -4.65 -4.83 -20.11
C LEU A 33 -5.06 -3.65 -20.98
N TYR A 34 -6.15 -2.99 -20.58
CA TYR A 34 -6.70 -1.87 -21.34
C TYR A 34 -6.70 -0.62 -20.48
N VAL A 35 -6.34 0.52 -21.08
CA VAL A 35 -6.32 1.82 -20.42
C VAL A 35 -7.00 2.88 -21.28
N HIS A 36 -7.39 3.97 -20.63
CA HIS A 36 -8.06 5.10 -21.27
C HIS A 36 -7.09 6.23 -21.55
N LEU A 37 -7.14 6.72 -22.79
CA LEU A 37 -6.41 7.90 -23.25
C LEU A 37 -7.42 8.98 -23.68
N PRO A 38 -7.07 10.27 -23.63
CA PRO A 38 -7.88 11.33 -24.21
C PRO A 38 -8.14 11.11 -25.71
N LEU A 39 -9.34 11.49 -26.18
CA LEU A 39 -9.72 11.41 -27.60
C LEU A 39 -8.81 12.24 -28.52
N SER A 40 -8.51 13.46 -28.07
CA SER A 40 -7.59 14.37 -28.72
C SER A 40 -6.46 14.69 -27.75
N ASP A 41 -5.23 14.58 -28.24
CA ASP A 41 -4.05 14.96 -27.49
C ASP A 41 -3.04 15.63 -28.43
N ASP A 42 -2.84 16.93 -28.23
CA ASP A 42 -1.88 17.77 -28.95
C ASP A 42 -0.56 17.93 -28.20
N SER A 43 -0.40 17.27 -27.04
CA SER A 43 0.79 17.43 -26.19
C SER A 43 2.05 16.76 -26.74
N GLY A 44 1.93 15.93 -27.80
CA GLY A 44 3.03 15.14 -28.36
C GLY A 44 3.53 14.02 -27.43
N LYS A 45 2.85 13.78 -26.31
CA LYS A 45 3.14 12.72 -25.34
C LYS A 45 1.92 11.83 -25.17
N VAL A 46 2.13 10.56 -24.81
CA VAL A 46 1.03 9.68 -24.38
C VAL A 46 0.60 10.10 -22.98
N ARG A 47 -0.68 10.42 -22.81
CA ARG A 47 -1.28 10.72 -21.49
C ARG A 47 -2.36 9.71 -21.17
N LEU A 48 -2.34 9.23 -19.93
CA LEU A 48 -3.38 8.36 -19.37
C LEU A 48 -4.43 9.24 -18.69
N ILE A 49 -5.69 8.87 -18.82
CA ILE A 49 -6.77 9.47 -18.05
C ILE A 49 -6.62 9.03 -16.59
N CYS A 50 -6.83 9.94 -15.65
CA CYS A 50 -6.92 9.66 -14.23
C CYS A 50 -8.19 10.29 -13.65
N PHE A 51 -8.63 9.81 -12.49
CA PHE A 51 -9.70 10.44 -11.72
C PHE A 51 -9.39 10.37 -10.23
N THR A 52 -9.99 11.27 -9.46
CA THR A 52 -9.90 11.29 -8.01
C THR A 52 -11.10 10.58 -7.42
N ARG A 53 -10.87 9.54 -6.62
CA ARG A 53 -11.91 8.81 -5.89
C ARG A 53 -12.53 9.69 -4.79
N PRO A 54 -13.70 9.31 -4.24
CA PRO A 54 -14.32 10.06 -3.14
C PRO A 54 -13.46 10.19 -1.88
N ASP A 55 -12.55 9.24 -1.67
CA ASP A 55 -11.57 9.31 -0.58
C ASP A 55 -10.45 10.32 -0.85
N GLY A 56 -10.33 10.91 -2.03
CA GLY A 56 -9.28 11.89 -2.38
C GLY A 56 -8.05 11.29 -3.07
N ILE A 57 -7.99 9.98 -3.25
CA ILE A 57 -6.87 9.32 -3.94
C ILE A 57 -7.06 9.41 -5.45
N THR A 58 -6.04 9.90 -6.15
CA THR A 58 -6.01 9.93 -7.61
C THR A 58 -5.51 8.62 -8.17
N VAL A 59 -6.26 8.01 -9.08
CA VAL A 59 -5.99 6.70 -9.65
C VAL A 59 -6.04 6.72 -11.17
N ILE A 60 -5.29 5.81 -11.79
CA ILE A 60 -5.40 5.50 -13.21
C ILE A 60 -6.29 4.25 -13.37
N PRO A 61 -7.44 4.33 -14.07
CA PRO A 61 -8.25 3.16 -14.36
C PRO A 61 -7.51 2.24 -15.33
N VAL A 62 -7.48 0.96 -15.00
CA VAL A 62 -7.00 -0.13 -15.86
C VAL A 62 -8.06 -1.22 -15.90
N PHE A 63 -8.21 -1.88 -17.03
CA PHE A 63 -9.26 -2.88 -17.24
C PHE A 63 -8.64 -4.21 -17.65
N SER A 64 -9.18 -5.29 -17.10
CA SER A 64 -8.78 -6.67 -17.44
C SER A 64 -9.43 -7.19 -18.72
N ASP A 65 -10.47 -6.50 -19.20
CA ASP A 65 -11.31 -6.90 -20.33
C ASP A 65 -11.62 -5.73 -21.27
N ASP A 66 -11.61 -6.01 -22.58
CA ASP A 66 -11.81 -5.02 -23.64
C ASP A 66 -13.23 -4.44 -23.65
N VAL A 67 -14.24 -5.29 -23.43
CA VAL A 67 -15.65 -4.88 -23.43
C VAL A 67 -15.91 -3.98 -22.22
N LYS A 68 -15.38 -4.33 -21.04
CA LYS A 68 -15.43 -3.48 -19.85
C LYS A 68 -14.77 -2.12 -20.10
N ALA A 69 -13.60 -2.10 -20.73
CA ALA A 69 -12.88 -0.86 -21.04
C ALA A 69 -13.68 0.06 -21.96
N HIS A 70 -14.25 -0.46 -23.05
CA HIS A 70 -15.06 0.32 -23.99
C HIS A 70 -16.37 0.80 -23.36
N ALA A 71 -17.04 -0.05 -22.57
CA ALA A 71 -18.25 0.33 -21.85
C ALA A 71 -17.99 1.47 -20.85
N ALA A 72 -16.86 1.43 -20.14
CA ALA A 72 -16.44 2.48 -19.23
C ALA A 72 -16.06 3.78 -19.95
N ALA A 73 -15.46 3.69 -21.14
CA ALA A 73 -15.06 4.86 -21.92
C ALA A 73 -16.26 5.69 -22.41
N ARG A 74 -17.42 5.07 -22.67
CA ARG A 74 -18.65 5.72 -23.18
C ARG A 74 -18.42 6.65 -24.38
N GLY A 75 -17.44 6.33 -25.23
CA GLY A 75 -17.04 7.15 -26.37
C GLY A 75 -16.31 8.46 -26.01
N ALA A 76 -16.01 8.72 -24.74
CA ALA A 76 -15.31 9.90 -24.24
C ALA A 76 -13.79 9.71 -24.12
N ALA A 77 -13.30 8.49 -24.34
CA ALA A 77 -11.89 8.12 -24.28
C ALA A 77 -11.53 7.12 -25.37
N ARG A 78 -10.26 7.11 -25.78
CA ARG A 78 -9.68 6.02 -26.57
C ARG A 78 -9.29 4.89 -25.64
N VAL A 79 -9.55 3.65 -26.06
CA VAL A 79 -9.09 2.45 -25.38
C VAL A 79 -7.83 1.94 -26.07
N VAL A 80 -6.79 1.64 -25.29
CA VAL A 80 -5.55 1.08 -25.80
C VAL A 80 -5.20 -0.19 -25.02
N ALA A 81 -4.84 -1.24 -25.76
CA ALA A 81 -4.36 -2.51 -25.24
C ALA A 81 -2.83 -2.46 -25.05
N VAL A 82 -2.34 -2.82 -23.87
CA VAL A 82 -0.91 -2.82 -23.51
C VAL A 82 -0.61 -4.02 -22.64
N VAL A 83 0.61 -4.58 -22.73
CA VAL A 83 1.04 -5.64 -21.81
C VAL A 83 1.16 -5.05 -20.40
N GLY A 84 0.62 -5.72 -19.39
CA GLY A 84 0.53 -5.17 -18.03
C GLY A 84 1.87 -4.76 -17.43
N ARG A 85 2.95 -5.54 -17.67
CA ARG A 85 4.31 -5.15 -17.26
C ARG A 85 4.73 -3.81 -17.85
N GLU A 86 4.62 -3.64 -19.17
CA GLU A 86 4.99 -2.40 -19.87
C GLU A 86 4.16 -1.22 -19.37
N LEU A 87 2.87 -1.46 -19.14
CA LEU A 87 1.96 -0.44 -18.61
C LEU A 87 2.39 0.02 -17.21
N PHE A 88 2.64 -0.90 -16.28
CA PHE A 88 3.03 -0.54 -14.92
C PHE A 88 4.43 0.08 -14.85
N GLU A 89 5.36 -0.34 -15.70
CA GLU A 89 6.69 0.27 -15.84
C GLU A 89 6.62 1.72 -16.39
N SER A 90 5.55 2.07 -17.12
CA SER A 90 5.40 3.42 -17.68
C SER A 90 5.11 4.52 -16.64
N ALA A 91 4.51 4.15 -15.50
CA ALA A 91 4.21 5.08 -14.41
C ALA A 91 4.32 4.40 -13.03
N PRO A 92 5.55 4.09 -12.57
CA PRO A 92 5.77 3.34 -11.32
C PRO A 92 5.38 4.12 -10.06
N GLY A 93 5.20 5.44 -10.15
CA GLY A 93 4.73 6.29 -9.06
C GLY A 93 3.20 6.48 -9.01
N ALA A 94 2.46 5.86 -9.92
CA ALA A 94 1.00 6.00 -10.00
C ALA A 94 0.28 4.94 -9.18
N THR A 95 -0.91 5.30 -8.68
CA THR A 95 -1.88 4.37 -8.12
C THR A 95 -2.80 3.88 -9.23
N TRP A 96 -2.97 2.58 -9.34
CA TRP A 96 -3.79 1.97 -10.39
C TRP A 96 -5.05 1.37 -9.79
N MET A 97 -6.19 1.53 -10.47
CA MET A 97 -7.45 0.93 -10.06
C MET A 97 -7.92 -0.01 -11.17
N LEU A 98 -7.82 -1.31 -10.90
CA LEU A 98 -8.29 -2.36 -11.80
C LEU A 98 -9.80 -2.47 -11.73
N ASP A 99 -10.44 -2.51 -12.91
CA ASP A 99 -11.88 -2.72 -13.11
C ASP A 99 -12.76 -1.86 -12.19
N PRO A 100 -12.66 -0.50 -12.27
CA PRO A 100 -13.28 0.41 -11.30
C PRO A 100 -14.81 0.35 -11.21
N ASN A 101 -15.49 -0.21 -12.23
CA ASN A 101 -16.95 -0.34 -12.29
C ASN A 101 -17.44 -1.76 -11.92
N ASP A 102 -16.57 -2.62 -11.39
CA ASP A 102 -16.83 -4.02 -11.06
C ASP A 102 -16.21 -4.33 -9.68
N VAL A 103 -15.78 -5.58 -9.43
CA VAL A 103 -14.93 -5.94 -8.31
C VAL A 103 -13.55 -5.27 -8.46
N SER A 104 -13.46 -4.06 -7.94
CA SER A 104 -12.30 -3.20 -8.11
C SER A 104 -11.14 -3.61 -7.20
N CYS A 105 -9.91 -3.49 -7.70
CA CYS A 105 -8.70 -3.67 -6.92
C CYS A 105 -7.80 -2.43 -7.08
N THR A 106 -7.26 -1.91 -5.97
CA THR A 106 -6.31 -0.79 -6.00
C THR A 106 -4.90 -1.33 -5.81
N LEU A 107 -3.99 -0.95 -6.72
CA LEU A 107 -2.56 -1.24 -6.63
C LEU A 107 -1.81 0.06 -6.37
N TYR A 108 -1.21 0.18 -5.20
CA TYR A 108 -0.43 1.36 -4.83
C TYR A 108 0.99 1.30 -5.44
N PRO A 109 1.68 2.45 -5.58
CA PRO A 109 3.01 2.52 -6.20
C PRO A 109 4.02 1.49 -5.65
N GLU A 110 4.07 1.35 -4.33
CA GLU A 110 4.93 0.39 -3.63
C GLU A 110 4.63 -1.07 -3.99
N GLU A 111 3.37 -1.43 -4.21
CA GLU A 111 2.93 -2.76 -4.60
C GLU A 111 3.26 -3.03 -6.06
N ILE A 112 3.10 -2.02 -6.93
CA ILE A 112 3.54 -2.10 -8.33
C ILE A 112 5.05 -2.33 -8.41
N VAL A 113 5.85 -1.58 -7.66
CA VAL A 113 7.30 -1.76 -7.61
C VAL A 113 7.66 -3.15 -7.10
N ALA A 114 7.00 -3.63 -6.04
CA ALA A 114 7.21 -4.97 -5.50
C ALA A 114 6.82 -6.07 -6.52
N LEU A 115 5.67 -5.93 -7.16
CA LEU A 115 5.17 -6.85 -8.17
C LEU A 115 6.11 -6.93 -9.38
N LEU A 116 6.57 -5.79 -9.90
CA LEU A 116 7.49 -5.74 -11.04
C LEU A 116 8.84 -6.38 -10.72
N ARG A 117 9.35 -6.19 -9.50
CA ARG A 117 10.67 -6.64 -9.05
C ARG A 117 10.71 -8.12 -8.66
N SER A 118 9.76 -8.56 -7.84
CA SER A 118 9.78 -9.90 -7.23
C SER A 118 8.56 -10.76 -7.58
N GLY A 119 7.57 -10.21 -8.29
CA GLY A 119 6.32 -10.91 -8.57
C GLY A 119 5.42 -11.07 -7.34
N CYS A 120 5.69 -10.37 -6.25
CA CYS A 120 4.98 -10.56 -4.99
C CYS A 120 4.39 -9.24 -4.50
N VAL A 121 3.13 -9.30 -4.07
CA VAL A 121 2.40 -8.25 -3.35
C VAL A 121 1.99 -8.89 -2.01
N PRO A 122 2.11 -8.18 -0.86
CA PRO A 122 1.67 -8.73 0.41
C PRO A 122 0.16 -8.97 0.41
N ILE A 123 -0.26 -10.07 1.02
CA ILE A 123 -1.68 -10.28 1.35
C ILE A 123 -1.95 -9.46 2.61
N VAL A 124 -2.84 -8.47 2.52
CA VAL A 124 -3.20 -7.58 3.63
C VAL A 124 -4.68 -7.76 3.93
N GLN A 125 -4.98 -8.16 5.17
CA GLN A 125 -6.37 -8.36 5.62
C GLN A 125 -6.68 -7.40 6.77
N ARG A 126 -7.76 -6.65 6.61
CA ARG A 126 -8.31 -5.84 7.69
C ARG A 126 -9.14 -6.71 8.60
N HIS A 127 -8.87 -6.66 9.89
CA HIS A 127 -9.72 -7.23 10.92
C HIS A 127 -9.84 -6.22 12.07
N ASP A 128 -10.95 -6.29 12.81
CA ASP A 128 -11.10 -5.55 14.05
C ASP A 128 -10.60 -6.43 15.19
N ALA A 129 -9.49 -6.03 15.80
CA ALA A 129 -8.86 -6.75 16.91
C ALA A 129 -9.17 -6.11 18.28
N GLY A 130 -9.85 -4.96 18.31
CA GLY A 130 -9.97 -4.15 19.52
C GLY A 130 -8.61 -3.63 20.07
N ASP A 131 -8.71 -2.88 21.16
CA ASP A 131 -7.54 -2.28 21.82
C ASP A 131 -6.71 -3.33 22.59
N PRO A 132 -5.38 -3.19 22.60
CA PRO A 132 -4.51 -4.05 23.40
C PRO A 132 -4.72 -3.79 24.90
N THR A 133 -4.81 -4.87 25.68
CA THR A 133 -4.91 -4.79 27.15
C THR A 133 -3.55 -4.82 27.83
N VAL A 134 -2.52 -5.31 27.13
CA VAL A 134 -1.13 -5.28 27.57
C VAL A 134 -0.25 -4.79 26.44
N VAL A 135 0.62 -3.82 26.73
CA VAL A 135 1.56 -3.23 25.77
C VAL A 135 2.97 -3.30 26.35
N ARG A 136 3.92 -3.79 25.57
CA ARG A 136 5.35 -3.88 25.93
C ARG A 136 6.21 -3.44 24.76
N ALA A 137 7.43 -3.00 25.06
CA ALA A 137 8.44 -2.79 24.03
C ALA A 137 8.74 -4.12 23.33
N ALA A 138 8.87 -4.09 22.00
CA ALA A 138 9.26 -5.27 21.25
C ALA A 138 10.68 -5.72 21.62
N ARG A 139 10.94 -7.01 21.43
CA ARG A 139 12.23 -7.61 21.79
C ARG A 139 13.29 -7.26 20.75
N PRO A 140 14.58 -7.25 21.10
CA PRO A 140 15.66 -6.97 20.14
C PRO A 140 15.67 -7.90 18.91
N GLU A 141 15.23 -9.15 19.07
CA GLU A 141 15.09 -10.12 17.97
C GLU A 141 14.02 -9.73 16.93
N ASP A 142 13.06 -8.88 17.30
CA ASP A 142 11.98 -8.41 16.45
C ASP A 142 12.33 -7.06 15.77
N ALA A 143 13.51 -6.48 16.05
CA ALA A 143 13.91 -5.15 15.58
C ALA A 143 13.85 -4.98 14.05
N TRP A 144 14.09 -6.06 13.29
CA TRP A 144 14.05 -6.04 11.83
C TRP A 144 12.66 -5.67 11.26
N ILE A 145 11.58 -5.96 12.00
CA ILE A 145 10.20 -5.58 11.62
C ILE A 145 10.05 -4.06 11.72
N GLY A 146 10.55 -3.48 12.81
CA GLY A 146 10.59 -2.04 13.02
C GLY A 146 11.43 -1.36 11.94
N GLU A 147 12.62 -1.89 11.63
CA GLU A 147 13.46 -1.38 10.54
C GLU A 147 12.78 -1.45 9.17
N ALA A 148 12.03 -2.52 8.89
CA ALA A 148 11.23 -2.63 7.67
C ALA A 148 10.14 -1.57 7.59
N ALA A 149 9.40 -1.36 8.68
CA ALA A 149 8.39 -0.31 8.77
C ALA A 149 9.01 1.09 8.61
N VAL A 150 10.19 1.33 9.19
CA VAL A 150 10.93 2.60 9.00
C VAL A 150 11.36 2.80 7.54
N ARG A 151 11.82 1.76 6.83
CA ARG A 151 12.12 1.87 5.39
C ARG A 151 10.89 2.25 4.57
N ALA A 152 9.72 1.70 4.92
CA ALA A 152 8.46 2.11 4.31
C ALA A 152 8.16 3.59 4.60
N ALA A 153 8.29 4.02 5.85
CA ALA A 153 8.07 5.42 6.24
C ALA A 153 9.04 6.40 5.56
N LEU A 154 10.31 6.03 5.35
CA LEU A 154 11.26 6.85 4.60
C LEU A 154 10.83 7.07 3.15
N SER A 155 10.17 6.07 2.54
CA SER A 155 9.70 6.12 1.15
C SER A 155 8.31 6.77 1.05
N PHE A 156 7.47 6.65 2.08
CA PHE A 156 6.10 7.15 2.12
C PHE A 156 5.96 8.33 3.08
N LYS A 157 5.96 9.54 2.52
CA LYS A 157 6.06 10.80 3.29
C LYS A 157 4.91 11.05 4.28
N ALA A 158 3.76 10.41 4.08
CA ALA A 158 2.59 10.59 4.93
C ALA A 158 2.74 9.96 6.33
N ILE A 159 3.65 8.99 6.51
CA ILE A 159 3.95 8.42 7.84
C ILE A 159 4.84 9.39 8.60
N SER A 160 4.39 9.83 9.77
CA SER A 160 5.15 10.74 10.65
C SER A 160 5.86 10.01 11.78
N GLU A 161 5.34 8.87 12.25
CA GLU A 161 5.95 8.09 13.34
C GLU A 161 5.75 6.60 13.13
N VAL A 162 6.70 5.80 13.65
CA VAL A 162 6.67 4.34 13.61
C VAL A 162 7.01 3.79 15.00
N TYR A 163 6.18 2.89 15.50
CA TYR A 163 6.40 2.13 16.73
C TYR A 163 6.41 0.63 16.42
N LEU A 164 7.10 -0.15 17.25
CA LEU A 164 7.00 -1.61 17.28
C LEU A 164 6.80 -2.07 18.71
N LEU A 165 5.72 -2.80 18.94
CA LEU A 165 5.26 -3.20 20.27
C LEU A 165 5.00 -4.71 20.29
N GLU A 166 5.17 -5.34 21.45
CA GLU A 166 4.57 -6.64 21.75
C GLU A 166 3.27 -6.39 22.52
N VAL A 167 2.14 -6.86 22.00
CA VAL A 167 0.81 -6.61 22.56
C VAL A 167 0.08 -7.91 22.89
N ALA A 168 -0.83 -7.86 23.85
CA ALA A 168 -1.80 -8.92 24.10
C ALA A 168 -3.22 -8.33 24.24
N ARG A 169 -4.22 -9.10 23.81
CA ARG A 169 -5.64 -8.74 23.82
C ARG A 169 -6.44 -9.75 24.67
N GLU A 170 -7.60 -9.33 25.17
CA GLU A 170 -8.50 -10.20 25.92
C GLU A 170 -9.53 -10.86 25.00
N GLU A 171 -9.16 -12.04 24.48
CA GLU A 171 -10.06 -13.02 23.86
C GLU A 171 -9.68 -14.43 24.36
N PRO A 172 -10.54 -15.47 24.25
CA PRO A 172 -10.43 -16.70 25.04
C PRO A 172 -9.11 -17.47 24.93
N GLN A 173 -8.28 -17.16 23.94
CA GLN A 173 -6.86 -17.51 23.91
C GLN A 173 -6.05 -16.22 23.84
N ARG A 174 -5.43 -15.84 24.96
CA ARG A 174 -4.50 -14.70 25.07
C ARG A 174 -3.32 -14.91 24.10
N THR A 175 -3.45 -14.47 22.86
CA THR A 175 -2.39 -14.55 21.86
C THR A 175 -1.60 -13.24 21.87
N SER A 176 -0.34 -13.32 22.30
CA SER A 176 0.59 -12.20 22.11
C SER A 176 0.90 -12.04 20.63
N GLY A 177 0.97 -10.79 20.16
CA GLY A 177 1.33 -10.43 18.80
C GLY A 177 2.34 -9.28 18.79
N LEU A 178 2.95 -9.05 17.64
CA LEU A 178 3.70 -7.84 17.35
C LEU A 178 2.76 -6.84 16.68
N LEU A 179 2.85 -5.57 17.07
CA LEU A 179 2.05 -4.49 16.51
C LEU A 179 2.97 -3.39 16.01
N VAL A 180 2.93 -3.15 14.70
CA VAL A 180 3.48 -1.94 14.10
C VAL A 180 2.44 -0.85 14.18
N VAL A 181 2.77 0.29 14.78
CA VAL A 181 1.87 1.45 14.89
C VAL A 181 2.42 2.58 14.05
N LEU A 182 1.57 3.15 13.19
CA LEU A 182 1.94 4.25 12.30
C LEU A 182 1.11 5.49 12.63
N ALA A 183 1.78 6.64 12.80
CA ALA A 183 1.11 7.93 12.78
C ALA A 183 0.93 8.37 11.33
N VAL A 184 -0.30 8.41 10.84
CA VAL A 184 -0.64 8.75 9.46
C VAL A 184 -2.09 9.20 9.38
N SER A 185 -2.38 10.23 8.57
CA SER A 185 -3.75 10.66 8.29
C SER A 185 -4.61 9.50 7.78
N GLN A 186 -5.87 9.37 8.21
CA GLN A 186 -6.77 8.31 7.75
C GLN A 186 -6.88 8.20 6.23
N LEU A 187 -6.76 9.34 5.52
CA LEU A 187 -6.67 9.41 4.05
C LEU A 187 -5.66 8.43 3.44
N TYR A 188 -4.54 8.20 4.13
CA TYR A 188 -3.41 7.41 3.66
C TYR A 188 -3.23 6.10 4.46
N SER A 189 -4.21 5.75 5.30
CA SER A 189 -4.13 4.59 6.20
C SER A 189 -3.86 3.28 5.45
N GLU A 190 -4.68 2.96 4.46
CA GLU A 190 -4.56 1.72 3.68
C GLU A 190 -3.21 1.65 2.95
N GLN A 191 -2.81 2.74 2.31
CA GLN A 191 -1.54 2.84 1.60
C GLN A 191 -0.35 2.64 2.55
N ALA A 192 -0.37 3.27 3.73
CA ALA A 192 0.68 3.13 4.74
C ALA A 192 0.84 1.67 5.19
N VAL A 193 -0.28 0.99 5.47
CA VAL A 193 -0.28 -0.43 5.87
C VAL A 193 0.28 -1.31 4.75
N ARG A 194 -0.15 -1.10 3.50
CA ARG A 194 0.35 -1.85 2.34
C ARG A 194 1.84 -1.62 2.10
N ALA A 195 2.33 -0.38 2.25
CA ALA A 195 3.75 -0.07 2.17
C ALA A 195 4.59 -0.78 3.22
N VAL A 196 4.11 -0.85 4.47
CA VAL A 196 4.76 -1.65 5.52
C VAL A 196 4.72 -3.15 5.17
N GLY A 197 3.59 -3.67 4.70
CA GLY A 197 3.47 -5.06 4.24
C GLY A 197 4.48 -5.41 3.15
N VAL A 198 4.65 -4.54 2.15
CA VAL A 198 5.64 -4.70 1.07
C VAL A 198 7.06 -4.74 1.65
N ALA A 199 7.38 -3.84 2.58
CA ALA A 199 8.70 -3.79 3.20
C ALA A 199 8.99 -5.02 4.07
N LEU A 200 7.97 -5.58 4.73
CA LEU A 200 8.09 -6.79 5.55
C LEU A 200 8.32 -8.03 4.68
N VAL A 201 7.52 -8.23 3.63
CA VAL A 201 7.66 -9.39 2.72
C VAL A 201 8.99 -9.36 1.94
N ALA A 202 9.58 -8.18 1.77
CA ALA A 202 10.92 -8.04 1.18
C ALA A 202 12.06 -8.55 2.10
N CYS A 203 11.77 -8.83 3.38
CA CYS A 203 12.74 -9.36 4.32
C CYS A 203 12.72 -10.90 4.32
N PRO A 204 13.88 -11.59 4.32
CA PRO A 204 13.93 -13.05 4.38
C PRO A 204 13.58 -13.64 5.76
N GLN A 205 13.55 -12.83 6.82
CA GLN A 205 13.26 -13.26 8.19
C GLN A 205 11.78 -13.61 8.38
N VAL A 206 11.52 -14.57 9.27
CA VAL A 206 10.16 -14.96 9.67
C VAL A 206 9.89 -14.41 11.07
N PRO A 207 8.77 -13.69 11.29
CA PRO A 207 8.39 -13.20 12.61
C PRO A 207 8.19 -14.33 13.62
N ARG A 208 8.59 -14.10 14.88
CA ARG A 208 8.33 -15.05 15.99
C ARG A 208 6.85 -15.10 16.38
N LEU A 209 6.15 -13.98 16.24
CA LEU A 209 4.74 -13.80 16.56
C LEU A 209 3.99 -13.24 15.33
N PRO A 210 2.66 -13.40 15.26
CA PRO A 210 1.84 -12.69 14.28
C PRO A 210 2.12 -11.17 14.31
N VAL A 211 2.15 -10.54 13.14
CA VAL A 211 2.42 -9.10 13.00
C VAL A 211 1.16 -8.41 12.50
N ASP A 212 0.63 -7.52 13.31
CA ASP A 212 -0.44 -6.60 12.94
C ASP A 212 0.15 -5.22 12.63
N VAL A 213 -0.57 -4.45 11.81
CA VAL A 213 -0.27 -3.03 11.56
C VAL A 213 -1.52 -2.22 11.89
N THR A 214 -1.37 -1.17 12.69
CA THR A 214 -2.44 -0.23 12.99
C THR A 214 -1.98 1.21 12.73
N VAL A 215 -2.94 2.10 12.55
CA VAL A 215 -2.71 3.52 12.25
C VAL A 215 -3.47 4.40 13.22
N TYR A 216 -2.98 5.62 13.42
CA TYR A 216 -3.71 6.69 14.11
C TYR A 216 -3.40 8.04 13.46
N ASP A 217 -4.30 9.02 13.59
CA ASP A 217 -4.08 10.35 13.03
C ASP A 217 -2.95 11.08 13.75
N SER A 218 -2.05 11.69 12.96
CA SER A 218 -0.88 12.37 13.50
C SER A 218 -1.29 13.46 14.51
N GLY A 219 -0.81 13.34 15.75
CA GLY A 219 -1.15 14.25 16.85
C GLY A 219 -2.24 13.74 17.80
N GLU A 220 -2.94 12.65 17.45
CA GLU A 220 -3.98 12.03 18.28
C GLU A 220 -3.63 10.56 18.59
N PRO A 221 -2.53 10.29 19.33
CA PRO A 221 -2.15 8.92 19.69
C PRO A 221 -3.21 8.26 20.58
N PRO A 222 -3.46 6.95 20.41
CA PRO A 222 -4.45 6.25 21.22
C PRO A 222 -4.00 6.15 22.69
N GLU A 223 -4.96 6.12 23.61
CA GLU A 223 -4.70 6.15 25.06
C GLU A 223 -3.77 5.02 25.53
N TRP A 224 -3.96 3.80 25.01
CA TRP A 224 -3.13 2.65 25.35
C TRP A 224 -1.66 2.82 24.94
N LEU A 225 -1.38 3.59 23.87
CA LEU A 225 -0.02 3.88 23.43
C LEU A 225 0.62 4.91 24.37
N VAL A 226 -0.12 5.98 24.70
CA VAL A 226 0.34 7.01 25.64
C VAL A 226 0.62 6.42 27.03
N ALA A 227 -0.30 5.59 27.54
CA ALA A 227 -0.18 4.93 28.84
C ALA A 227 0.98 3.93 28.91
N SER A 228 1.46 3.42 27.77
CA SER A 228 2.60 2.50 27.72
C SER A 228 3.94 3.18 28.02
N HIS A 229 4.03 4.50 27.85
CA HIS A 229 5.26 5.29 27.93
C HIS A 229 6.40 4.83 26.99
N ILE A 230 6.07 4.07 25.93
CA ILE A 230 7.03 3.63 24.93
C ILE A 230 7.11 4.68 23.81
N GLY A 231 8.31 5.18 23.54
CA GLY A 231 8.55 6.14 22.46
C GLY A 231 8.58 5.48 21.07
N PRO A 232 8.45 6.29 19.99
CA PRO A 232 8.56 5.79 18.63
C PRO A 232 9.97 5.26 18.35
N LEU A 233 10.06 4.21 17.53
CA LEU A 233 11.34 3.77 16.95
C LEU A 233 11.91 4.82 16.00
N TRP A 234 11.01 5.55 15.34
CA TRP A 234 11.36 6.57 14.37
C TRP A 234 10.25 7.62 14.31
N HIS A 235 10.65 8.87 14.17
CA HIS A 235 9.75 9.97 13.85
C HIS A 235 10.35 10.80 12.72
N ARG A 236 9.50 11.40 11.90
CA ARG A 236 9.92 12.29 10.83
C ARG A 236 10.42 13.59 11.47
N GLY A 237 11.70 13.89 11.29
CA GLY A 237 12.21 15.23 11.58
C GLY A 237 11.50 16.25 10.68
N TYR A 238 11.06 17.37 11.23
CA TYR A 238 10.72 18.52 10.41
C TYR A 238 12.00 18.97 9.70
N ASP A 239 12.03 18.92 8.36
CA ASP A 239 13.00 19.68 7.57
C ASP A 239 12.66 21.17 7.72
N GLY A 240 13.04 21.74 8.86
CA GLY A 240 13.06 23.17 9.09
C GLY A 240 14.18 23.77 8.26
N ALA A 241 13.86 24.21 7.04
CA ALA A 241 14.68 25.17 6.34
C ALA A 241 14.73 26.48 7.15
N SER A 242 15.70 26.59 8.04
CA SER A 242 16.44 27.83 8.33
C SER A 242 17.63 27.48 9.21
N SER A 243 18.76 27.22 8.54
CA SER A 243 20.07 27.55 9.07
C SER A 243 20.07 29.04 9.40
N GLN A 244 19.80 29.42 10.65
CA GLN A 244 20.33 30.67 11.15
C GLN A 244 21.78 30.42 11.54
N ALA A 245 22.65 30.81 10.62
CA ALA A 245 24.03 31.09 10.89
C ALA A 245 24.13 31.98 12.13
N SER A 246 24.63 31.43 13.23
CA SER A 246 25.22 32.25 14.28
C SER A 246 26.64 32.62 13.81
N SER A 247 26.72 33.68 13.01
CA SER A 247 27.95 34.45 12.84
C SER A 247 27.64 35.92 13.06
N ASN A 248 28.34 36.51 14.05
CA ASN A 248 28.52 37.93 14.34
C ASN A 248 27.27 38.78 14.65
N ASP A 249 27.22 39.31 15.88
CA ASP A 249 27.81 40.64 16.12
C ASP A 249 28.02 40.94 17.61
N ARG A 250 29.27 41.36 17.91
CA ARG A 250 29.79 42.22 18.99
C ARG A 250 29.63 41.83 20.47
#